data_AF-A0A375CI84-F1
#
_entry.id   AF-A0A375CI84-F1
#
_cell.length_a   1.000
_cell.length_b   1.000
_cell.length_c   1.000
_cell.angle_alpha   90.00
_cell.angle_beta   90.00
_cell.angle_gamma   90.00
#
_symmetry.space_group_name_H-M   'P 1'
#
loop_
_entity.id
_entity.type
_entity.pdbx_description
1 polymer ?
#
loop_
_entity_poly.entity_id
_entity_poly.type
_entity_poly.pdbx_seq_one_letter_code
_entity_poly.pdbx_strand_id
1 'polypeptide(L)'
;MAEAGVAGFDAEFAFVMLAPAGMPAPIRARWEQELKSIFADAGFQRTLAAQGVRPQASDGAQAAQWLGAGSKRWGELIRKLAISLD
;
A
#
# COMPACT_ATOMS: atom_id res chain seq x y z
N MET A 1 -14.09 5.31 -3.61
CA MET A 1 -15.49 4.87 -3.49
C MET A 1 -16.05 5.45 -2.20
N ALA A 2 -17.25 6.01 -2.21
CA ALA A 2 -17.89 6.59 -1.03
C ALA A 2 -18.89 5.57 -0.45
N GLU A 3 -18.42 4.55 0.27
CA GLU A 3 -19.27 3.43 0.71
C GLU A 3 -19.97 3.62 2.06
N ALA A 4 -19.97 4.84 2.64
CA ALA A 4 -20.63 5.09 3.93
C ALA A 4 -21.62 6.27 3.94
N GLY A 5 -21.84 6.97 2.83
CA GLY A 5 -22.66 8.20 2.81
C GLY A 5 -22.05 9.39 3.58
N VAL A 6 -20.88 9.21 4.20
CA VAL A 6 -20.10 10.26 4.84
C VAL A 6 -19.09 10.80 3.84
N ALA A 7 -19.27 12.05 3.42
CA ALA A 7 -18.37 12.71 2.49
C ALA A 7 -16.93 12.72 3.02
N GLY A 8 -15.98 12.27 2.20
CA GLY A 8 -14.56 12.21 2.55
C GLY A 8 -14.16 11.06 3.48
N PHE A 9 -15.09 10.18 3.87
CA PHE A 9 -14.74 8.97 4.61
C PHE A 9 -14.14 7.93 3.65
N ASP A 10 -12.87 7.63 3.86
CA ASP A 10 -12.13 6.62 3.13
C ASP A 10 -11.21 5.85 4.08
N ALA A 11 -11.42 4.54 4.20
CA ALA A 11 -10.67 3.65 5.08
C ALA A 11 -10.33 2.38 4.30
N GLU A 12 -9.26 2.46 3.50
CA GLU A 12 -8.70 1.34 2.75
C GLU A 12 -7.51 0.74 3.50
N PHE A 13 -7.37 -0.58 3.41
CA PHE A 13 -6.15 -1.28 3.81
C PHE A 13 -5.39 -1.72 2.55
N ALA A 14 -4.06 -1.73 2.62
CA ALA A 14 -3.22 -2.15 1.51
C ALA A 14 -2.18 -3.18 1.97
N PHE A 15 -1.77 -4.03 1.04
CA PHE A 15 -0.58 -4.84 1.17
C PHE A 15 0.59 -4.09 0.54
N VAL A 16 1.68 -3.93 1.27
CA VAL A 16 2.88 -3.22 0.81
C VAL A 16 4.09 -4.13 0.97
N MET A 17 4.91 -4.22 -0.08
CA MET A 17 6.19 -4.93 -0.01
C MET A 17 7.28 -4.02 0.52
N LEU A 18 8.03 -4.53 1.49
CA LEU A 18 9.15 -3.83 2.11
C LEU A 18 10.47 -4.52 1.74
N ALA A 19 11.52 -3.73 1.59
CA ALA A 19 12.87 -4.19 1.37
C ALA A 19 13.80 -3.67 2.48
N PRO A 20 14.92 -4.35 2.77
CA PRO A 20 15.89 -3.87 3.75
C PRO A 20 16.41 -2.47 3.44
N ALA A 21 16.62 -1.68 4.50
CA ALA A 21 17.31 -0.41 4.38
C ALA A 21 18.74 -0.62 3.83
N GLY A 22 19.16 0.24 2.90
CA GLY A 22 20.49 0.15 2.30
C GLY A 22 20.66 -0.94 1.23
N MET A 23 19.56 -1.56 0.77
CA MET A 23 19.59 -2.50 -0.34
C MET A 23 20.34 -1.91 -1.55
N PRO A 24 21.34 -2.63 -2.11
CA PRO A 24 22.10 -2.15 -3.26
C PRO A 24 21.19 -1.81 -4.44
N ALA A 25 21.45 -0.64 -5.06
CA ALA A 25 20.68 -0.14 -6.21
C ALA A 25 20.42 -1.16 -7.33
N PRO A 26 21.41 -1.98 -7.79
CA PRO A 26 21.13 -2.96 -8.85
C PRO A 26 20.16 -4.07 -8.41
N ILE A 27 20.21 -4.47 -7.14
CA ILE A 27 19.29 -5.48 -6.61
C ILE A 27 17.89 -4.88 -6.50
N ARG A 28 17.77 -3.64 -6.00
CA ARG A 28 16.49 -2.92 -5.94
C ARG A 28 15.84 -2.80 -7.33
N ALA A 29 16.62 -2.38 -8.33
CA ALA A 29 16.13 -2.21 -9.69
C ALA A 29 15.58 -3.53 -10.26
N ARG A 30 16.26 -4.65 -10.02
CA ARG A 30 15.78 -5.97 -10.42
C ARG A 30 14.43 -6.30 -9.77
N TRP A 31 14.30 -6.10 -8.46
CA TRP A 31 13.03 -6.33 -7.78
C TRP A 31 11.91 -5.45 -8.31
N GLU A 32 12.14 -4.16 -8.50
CA GLU A 32 11.13 -3.26 -9.08
C GLU A 32 10.68 -3.72 -10.47
N GLN A 33 11.59 -4.21 -11.30
CA GLN A 33 11.27 -4.74 -12.62
C GLN A 33 10.43 -6.03 -12.54
N GLU A 34 10.84 -7.01 -11.74
CA GLU A 34 10.11 -8.29 -11.59
C GLU A 34 8.71 -8.05 -11.04
N LEU A 35 8.57 -7.19 -10.02
CA LEU A 35 7.29 -6.85 -9.43
C LEU A 35 6.36 -6.18 -10.44
N LYS A 36 6.86 -5.22 -11.23
CA LYS A 36 6.07 -4.62 -12.32
C LYS A 36 5.57 -5.68 -13.30
N SER A 37 6.42 -6.65 -13.66
CA SER A 37 6.02 -7.74 -14.55
C SER A 37 4.93 -8.63 -13.92
N ILE A 38 5.05 -8.98 -12.64
CA ILE A 38 4.07 -9.81 -11.94
C ILE A 38 2.73 -9.08 -11.81
N PHE A 39 2.73 -7.79 -11.44
CA PHE A 39 1.51 -7.01 -11.33
C PHE A 39 0.82 -6.75 -12.69
N ALA A 40 1.56 -6.83 -13.80
CA ALA A 40 1.01 -6.77 -15.14
C ALA A 40 0.45 -8.11 -15.64
N ASP A 41 0.74 -9.24 -14.96
CA ASP A 41 0.23 -10.55 -15.36
C ASP A 41 -1.28 -10.67 -15.14
N ALA A 42 -2.01 -11.05 -16.20
CA ALA A 42 -3.46 -11.15 -16.17
C ALA A 42 -3.97 -12.30 -15.29
N GLY A 43 -3.20 -13.38 -15.11
CA GLY A 43 -3.54 -14.45 -14.17
C GLY A 43 -3.48 -13.97 -12.72
N PHE A 44 -2.42 -13.24 -12.40
CA PHE A 44 -2.22 -12.63 -11.09
C PHE A 44 -3.29 -11.59 -10.77
N GLN A 45 -3.57 -10.67 -11.71
CA GLN A 45 -4.64 -9.67 -11.54
C GLN A 45 -6.01 -10.32 -11.32
N ARG A 46 -6.34 -11.38 -12.07
CA ARG A 46 -7.60 -12.13 -11.86
C ARG A 46 -7.67 -12.77 -10.49
N THR A 47 -6.56 -13.32 -10.00
CA THR A 47 -6.47 -13.95 -8.69
C THR A 47 -6.66 -12.94 -7.55
N LEU A 48 -6.09 -11.75 -7.68
CA LEU A 48 -6.29 -10.66 -6.72
C LEU A 48 -7.72 -10.11 -6.78
N ALA A 49 -8.27 -9.89 -7.98
CA ALA A 49 -9.63 -9.41 -8.17
C ALA A 49 -10.66 -10.38 -7.57
N ALA A 50 -10.44 -11.70 -7.68
CA ALA A 50 -11.28 -12.72 -7.06
C ALA A 50 -11.30 -12.64 -5.51
N GLN A 51 -10.28 -12.02 -4.90
CA GLN A 51 -10.18 -11.77 -3.46
C GLN A 51 -10.65 -10.35 -3.08
N GLY A 52 -11.23 -9.60 -4.03
CA GLY A 52 -11.62 -8.21 -3.80
C GLY A 52 -10.43 -7.24 -3.71
N VAL A 53 -9.22 -7.69 -4.02
CA VAL A 53 -8.02 -6.87 -4.01
C VAL A 53 -7.89 -6.16 -5.35
N ARG A 54 -7.76 -4.83 -5.31
CA ARG A 54 -7.42 -4.03 -6.47
C ARG A 54 -5.92 -3.80 -6.51
N PRO A 55 -5.17 -4.47 -7.42
CA PRO A 55 -3.74 -4.23 -7.53
C PRO A 55 -3.49 -2.79 -7.96
N GLN A 56 -2.81 -2.02 -7.12
CA GLN A 56 -2.16 -0.78 -7.54
C GLN A 56 -0.72 -1.11 -7.94
N ALA A 57 -0.39 -0.87 -9.21
CA ALA A 57 0.99 -0.90 -9.66
C ALA A 57 1.70 0.37 -9.17
N SER A 58 2.22 0.35 -7.95
CA SER A 58 3.06 1.41 -7.39
C SER A 58 4.54 1.03 -7.48
N ASP A 59 5.42 1.98 -7.77
CA ASP A 59 6.85 1.81 -7.49
C ASP A 59 7.14 2.01 -5.98
N GLY A 60 8.39 1.79 -5.57
CA GLY A 60 8.79 1.92 -4.17
C GLY A 60 8.61 3.34 -3.61
N ALA A 61 8.71 4.39 -4.44
CA ALA A 61 8.53 5.76 -4.00
C ALA A 61 7.06 6.06 -3.68
N GLN A 62 6.15 5.61 -4.55
CA GLN A 62 4.71 5.73 -4.33
C GLN A 62 4.25 4.93 -3.10
N ALA A 63 4.77 3.72 -2.90
CA ALA A 63 4.51 2.92 -1.71
C ALA A 63 4.97 3.63 -0.43
N ALA A 64 6.18 4.23 -0.44
CA ALA A 64 6.69 5.00 0.69
C ALA A 64 5.83 6.24 0.99
N GLN A 65 5.36 6.94 -0.05
CA GLN A 65 4.46 8.08 0.10
C GLN A 65 3.13 7.66 0.74
N TRP A 66 2.52 6.56 0.28
CA TRP A 66 1.27 6.05 0.84
C TRP A 66 1.41 5.68 2.32
N LEU A 67 2.48 4.94 2.67
CA LEU A 67 2.78 4.58 4.06
C LEU A 67 2.99 5.82 4.95
N GLY A 68 3.71 6.83 4.45
CA GLY A 68 3.92 8.09 5.18
C GLY A 68 2.62 8.85 5.41
N ALA A 69 1.76 8.95 4.39
CA ALA A 69 0.47 9.62 4.50
C ALA A 69 -0.48 8.90 5.48
N GLY A 70 -0.54 7.57 5.41
CA GLY A 70 -1.32 6.74 6.34
C GLY A 70 -0.82 6.89 7.77
N SER A 71 0.50 6.76 7.99
CA SER A 71 1.11 6.89 9.33
C SER A 71 0.81 8.25 9.96
N LYS A 72 0.89 9.33 9.18
CA LYS A 72 0.53 10.67 9.66
C LYS A 72 -0.94 10.76 10.04
N ARG A 73 -1.84 10.41 9.11
CA ARG A 73 -3.30 10.49 9.31
C ARG A 73 -3.76 9.69 10.52
N TRP A 74 -3.36 8.43 10.59
CA TRP A 74 -3.78 7.53 11.67
C TRP A 74 -3.09 7.88 12.99
N GLY A 75 -1.82 8.27 12.98
CA GLY A 75 -1.10 8.71 14.18
C GLY A 75 -1.66 10.01 14.79
N GLU A 76 -2.14 10.95 13.98
CA GLU A 76 -2.89 12.12 14.47
C GLU A 76 -4.21 11.72 15.12
N LEU A 77 -4.96 10.79 14.50
CA LEU A 77 -6.24 10.31 15.04
C LEU A 77 -6.08 9.57 16.37
N ILE A 78 -5.13 8.64 16.44
CA ILE A 78 -4.81 7.86 17.65
C ILE A 78 -4.51 8.77 18.84
N ARG A 79 -3.65 9.79 18.62
CA ARG A 79 -3.31 10.77 19.66
C ARG A 79 -4.50 11.61 20.09
N LYS A 80 -5.32 12.07 19.15
CA LYS A 80 -6.54 12.85 19.44
C LYS A 80 -7.55 12.07 20.29
N LEU A 81 -7.67 10.77 20.03
CA LEU A 81 -8.63 9.90 20.69
C LEU A 81 -8.07 9.14 21.90
N ALA A 82 -6.80 9.36 22.25
CA ALA A 82 -6.11 8.64 23.33
C ALA A 82 -6.24 7.10 23.22
N ILE A 83 -6.14 6.58 22.00
CA ILE A 83 -6.19 5.13 21.74
C ILE A 83 -4.83 4.52 22.10
N SER A 84 -4.81 3.48 22.93
CA SER A 84 -3.63 2.68 23.26
C SER A 84 -3.86 1.21 22.90
N LEU A 85 -2.75 0.51 22.65
CA LEU A 85 -2.71 -0.95 22.72
C LEU A 85 -2.17 -1.32 24.10
N ASP A 86 -2.77 -2.32 24.75
CA ASP A 86 -2.38 -2.81 26.07
C ASP A 86 -0.96 -3.45 26.08
#